data_AF-A0A957L6A8-F1
#
_entry.id   AF-A0A957L6A8-F1
#
_cell.length_a   1.000
_cell.length_b   1.000
_cell.length_c   1.000
_cell.angle_alpha   90.00
_cell.angle_beta   90.00
_cell.angle_gamma   90.00
#
_symmetry.space_group_name_H-M   'P 1'
#
loop_
_entity.id
_entity.type
_entity.pdbx_description
1 polymer ?
#
loop_
_entity_poly.entity_id
_entity_poly.type
_entity_poly.pdbx_seq_one_letter_code
_entity_poly.pdbx_strand_id
1 'polypeptide(L)'
;EIAMMNTPDGHSRLELSRFDVPTIASDHRTAPVNSLGYLRVMFAVENLDDTLARLSQLGATVIDEVVNYEDIYRLCYIRGPEGILIGLAEELG
;
A
#
# COMPACT_ATOMS: atom_id res chain seq x y z
N GLU A 1 19.21 7.20 5.61
CA GLU A 1 19.32 5.72 5.51
C GLU A 1 18.51 5.18 4.34
N ILE A 2 18.90 4.02 3.78
CA ILE A 2 18.16 3.33 2.71
C ILE A 2 17.92 1.88 3.12
N ALA A 3 16.71 1.37 2.91
CA ALA A 3 16.37 -0.04 3.01
C ALA A 3 15.70 -0.50 1.71
N MET A 4 16.20 -1.59 1.13
CA MET A 4 15.64 -2.18 -0.09
C MET A 4 14.79 -3.39 0.27
N MET A 5 13.52 -3.35 -0.09
CA MET A 5 12.56 -4.45 0.04
C MET A 5 12.43 -5.17 -1.30
N ASN A 6 12.10 -6.47 -1.25
CA ASN A 6 11.94 -7.30 -2.43
C ASN A 6 10.67 -8.15 -2.29
N THR A 7 9.91 -8.30 -3.36
CA THR A 7 8.81 -9.27 -3.39
C THR A 7 9.34 -10.71 -3.37
N PRO A 8 8.57 -11.68 -2.86
CA PRO A 8 9.01 -13.07 -2.79
C PRO A 8 9.41 -13.68 -4.15
N ASP A 9 8.77 -13.23 -5.23
CA ASP A 9 9.06 -13.65 -6.61
C ASP A 9 10.38 -13.08 -7.17
N GLY A 10 10.97 -12.09 -6.50
CA GLY A 10 12.20 -11.43 -6.93
C GLY A 10 12.08 -10.47 -8.12
N HIS A 11 10.86 -10.17 -8.58
CA HIS A 11 10.63 -9.34 -9.76
C HIS A 11 10.40 -7.86 -9.43
N SER A 12 9.97 -7.54 -8.21
CA SER A 12 9.66 -6.18 -7.78
C SER A 12 10.42 -5.78 -6.54
N ARG A 13 10.80 -4.50 -6.46
CA ARG A 13 11.52 -3.93 -5.32
C ARG A 13 10.90 -2.62 -4.89
N LEU A 14 10.97 -2.33 -3.59
CA LEU A 14 10.58 -1.06 -3.00
C LEU A 14 11.76 -0.50 -2.21
N GLU A 15 12.21 0.68 -2.58
CA GLU A 15 13.24 1.41 -1.83
C GLU A 15 12.57 2.32 -0.79
N LEU A 16 12.99 2.19 0.47
CA LEU A 16 12.60 3.07 1.56
C LEU A 16 13.78 3.97 1.92
N SER A 17 13.55 5.28 1.89
CA SER A 17 14.62 6.27 2.06
C SER A 17 14.26 7.29 3.14
N ARG A 18 15.16 7.47 4.10
CA ARG A 18 15.10 8.53 5.12
C ARG A 18 16.18 9.57 4.85
N PHE A 19 15.78 10.83 4.73
CA PHE A 19 16.69 11.96 4.56
C PHE A 19 17.07 12.54 5.92
N ASP A 20 18.36 12.49 6.25
CA ASP A 20 18.90 13.10 7.47
C ASP A 20 19.44 14.52 7.17
N VAL A 21 20.16 14.71 6.06
CA VAL A 21 20.60 16.02 5.55
C VAL A 21 20.57 16.02 4.01
N PRO A 22 19.96 17.03 3.34
CA PRO A 22 19.08 18.04 3.94
C PRO A 22 17.81 17.38 4.51
N THR A 23 17.12 18.09 5.41
CA THR A 23 15.80 17.66 5.89
C THR A 23 14.79 17.66 4.74
N ILE A 24 13.72 16.86 4.87
CA ILE A 24 12.66 16.82 3.86
C ILE A 24 12.09 18.21 3.58
N ALA A 25 11.84 18.53 2.31
CA ALA A 25 11.34 19.84 1.89
C ALA A 25 9.80 19.91 1.84
N SER A 26 9.15 18.75 1.66
CA SER A 26 7.69 18.63 1.55
C SER A 26 7.24 17.22 1.90
N ASP A 27 5.94 17.05 2.13
CA ASP A 27 5.31 15.77 2.43
C ASP A 27 3.98 15.63 1.67
N HIS A 28 3.80 14.49 1.03
CA HIS A 28 2.57 14.13 0.32
C HIS A 28 2.10 12.71 0.66
N ARG A 29 2.61 12.09 1.75
CA ARG A 29 2.27 10.72 2.16
C ARG A 29 0.76 10.52 2.31
N THR A 30 0.06 11.52 2.85
CA THR A 30 -1.39 11.50 3.09
C THR A 30 -2.20 12.29 2.05
N ALA A 31 -1.66 12.55 0.87
CA ALA A 31 -2.39 13.28 -0.18
C ALA A 31 -3.74 12.59 -0.51
N PRO A 32 -4.81 13.36 -0.78
CA PRO A 32 -6.10 12.82 -1.23
C PRO A 32 -5.95 11.97 -2.49
N VAL A 33 -6.82 10.96 -2.65
CA VAL A 33 -6.76 10.02 -3.78
C VAL A 33 -6.96 10.67 -5.16
N ASN A 34 -7.57 11.85 -5.19
CA ASN A 34 -7.79 12.68 -6.36
C ASN A 34 -6.73 13.77 -6.55
N SER A 35 -5.49 13.51 -6.12
CA SER A 35 -4.34 14.41 -6.32
C SER A 35 -3.50 14.00 -7.52
N LEU A 36 -2.89 14.96 -8.19
CA LEU A 36 -1.86 14.70 -9.21
C LEU A 36 -0.59 14.15 -8.55
N GLY A 37 0.11 13.25 -9.23
CA GLY A 37 1.38 12.66 -8.77
C GLY A 37 1.31 11.15 -8.60
N TYR A 38 2.31 10.57 -7.92
CA TYR A 38 2.27 9.15 -7.57
C TYR A 38 1.14 8.88 -6.58
N LEU A 39 0.28 7.93 -6.94
CA LEU A 39 -0.88 7.61 -6.11
C LEU A 39 -0.58 6.48 -5.12
N ARG A 40 -0.16 5.30 -5.62
CA ARG A 40 0.11 4.12 -4.80
C ARG A 40 0.87 3.04 -5.59
N VAL A 41 1.40 2.07 -4.86
CA VAL A 41 1.70 0.72 -5.37
C VAL A 41 0.53 -0.22 -5.08
N MET A 42 0.34 -1.24 -5.91
CA MET A 42 -0.70 -2.28 -5.74
C MET A 42 0.00 -3.62 -5.54
N PHE A 43 -0.42 -4.39 -4.52
CA PHE A 43 0.05 -5.75 -4.28
C PHE A 43 -1.08 -6.75 -4.46
N ALA A 44 -0.80 -7.82 -5.21
CA ALA A 44 -1.64 -9.02 -5.19
C ALA A 44 -1.32 -9.84 -3.93
N VAL A 45 -2.36 -10.33 -3.25
CA VAL A 45 -2.26 -11.16 -2.04
C VAL A 45 -3.15 -12.39 -2.16
N GLU A 46 -2.76 -13.48 -1.51
CA GLU A 46 -3.49 -14.75 -1.56
C GLU A 46 -4.81 -14.72 -0.80
N ASN A 47 -4.91 -13.92 0.26
CA ASN A 47 -6.12 -13.78 1.07
C ASN A 47 -6.23 -12.35 1.59
N LEU A 48 -7.21 -11.59 1.08
CA LEU A 48 -7.35 -10.18 1.41
C LEU A 48 -7.84 -10.00 2.85
N ASP A 49 -8.76 -10.82 3.33
CA ASP A 49 -9.34 -10.67 4.67
C ASP A 49 -8.31 -10.93 5.78
N ASP A 50 -7.50 -12.00 5.66
CA ASP A 50 -6.40 -12.28 6.59
C ASP A 50 -5.36 -11.15 6.56
N THR A 51 -5.00 -10.70 5.36
CA THR A 51 -4.03 -9.60 5.20
C THR A 51 -4.53 -8.34 5.88
N LEU A 52 -5.80 -7.97 5.68
CA LEU A 52 -6.40 -6.80 6.30
C LEU A 52 -6.51 -6.94 7.82
N ALA A 53 -6.88 -8.11 8.34
CA ALA A 53 -6.93 -8.36 9.77
C ALA A 53 -5.56 -8.15 10.44
N ARG A 54 -4.50 -8.66 9.82
CA ARG A 54 -3.12 -8.51 10.31
C ARG A 54 -2.63 -7.06 10.21
N LEU A 55 -2.87 -6.39 9.09
CA LEU A 55 -2.45 -5.00 8.89
C LEU A 55 -3.20 -4.03 9.80
N SER A 56 -4.48 -4.29 10.08
CA SER A 56 -5.27 -3.51 11.04
C SER A 56 -4.68 -3.55 12.46
N GLN A 57 -4.19 -4.72 12.90
CA GLN A 57 -3.48 -4.85 14.18
C GLN A 57 -2.16 -4.05 14.22
N LEU A 58 -1.57 -3.75 13.06
CA LEU A 58 -0.39 -2.91 12.91
C LEU A 58 -0.73 -1.43 12.68
N GLY A 59 -2.01 -1.06 12.74
CA GLY A 59 -2.48 0.33 12.63
C GLY A 59 -2.85 0.78 11.22
N ALA A 60 -2.90 -0.13 10.23
CA ALA A 60 -3.39 0.22 8.91
C ALA A 60 -4.92 0.39 8.90
N THR A 61 -5.44 1.29 8.06
CA THR A 61 -6.89 1.53 7.95
C THR A 61 -7.35 1.39 6.51
N VAL A 62 -8.41 0.61 6.27
CA VAL A 62 -9.10 0.57 4.98
C VAL A 62 -9.68 1.94 4.66
N ILE A 63 -9.50 2.37 3.41
CA ILE A 63 -10.15 3.55 2.86
C ILE A 63 -11.41 3.06 2.14
N ASP A 64 -12.55 3.61 2.57
CA ASP A 64 -13.86 3.26 2.03
C ASP A 64 -14.20 1.79 2.31
N GLU A 65 -14.27 0.94 1.28
CA GLU A 65 -14.68 -0.45 1.40
C GLU A 65 -13.81 -1.43 0.60
N VAL A 66 -13.99 -2.72 0.89
CA VAL A 66 -13.47 -3.80 0.05
C VAL A 66 -14.48 -4.05 -1.06
N VAL A 67 -14.05 -3.89 -2.30
CA VAL A 67 -14.89 -4.02 -3.49
C VAL A 67 -14.65 -5.37 -4.15
N ASN A 68 -15.71 -6.04 -4.56
CA ASN A 68 -15.66 -7.18 -5.48
C ASN A 68 -15.87 -6.66 -6.92
N TYR A 69 -14.89 -6.92 -7.78
CA TYR A 69 -14.95 -6.64 -9.20
C TYR A 69 -15.30 -7.91 -9.98
N GLU A 70 -16.57 -8.02 -10.37
CA GLU A 70 -17.11 -9.05 -11.27
C GLU A 70 -16.83 -10.51 -10.86
N ASP A 71 -16.62 -10.78 -9.56
CA ASP A 71 -16.17 -12.08 -9.04
C ASP A 71 -14.81 -12.53 -9.61
N ILE A 72 -13.99 -11.58 -10.10
CA ILE A 72 -12.64 -11.80 -10.62
C ILE A 72 -11.58 -11.32 -9.63
N TYR A 73 -11.80 -10.18 -8.98
CA TYR A 73 -10.90 -9.65 -7.96
C TYR A 73 -11.67 -9.08 -6.78
N ARG A 74 -11.13 -9.24 -5.57
CA ARG A 74 -11.46 -8.39 -4.43
C ARG A 74 -10.34 -7.39 -4.22
N LEU A 75 -10.64 -6.12 -4.02
CA LEU A 75 -9.61 -5.10 -3.82
C LEU A 75 -10.05 -3.99 -2.89
N CYS A 76 -9.07 -3.31 -2.30
CA CYS A 76 -9.28 -2.14 -1.47
C CYS A 76 -8.06 -1.23 -1.48
N TYR A 77 -8.23 -0.01 -0.98
CA TYR A 77 -7.11 0.83 -0.58
C TYR A 77 -6.98 0.84 0.94
N ILE A 78 -5.74 0.94 1.41
CA ILE A 78 -5.45 1.15 2.82
C ILE A 78 -4.50 2.34 2.99
N ARG A 79 -4.55 2.96 4.17
CA ARG A 79 -3.45 3.78 4.70
C ARG A 79 -2.59 2.89 5.58
N GLY A 80 -1.34 2.69 5.19
CA GLY A 80 -0.35 1.89 5.90
C GLY A 80 0.58 2.72 6.79
N PRO A 81 1.85 2.32 6.94
CA PRO A 81 2.85 3.08 7.68
C PRO A 81 2.91 4.55 7.22
N GLU A 82 2.94 5.46 8.19
CA GLU A 82 2.98 6.92 7.95
C GLU A 82 1.82 7.47 7.09
N GLY A 83 0.73 6.72 6.98
CA GLY A 83 -0.41 7.10 6.15
C GLY A 83 -0.17 6.97 4.64
N ILE A 84 0.86 6.23 4.22
CA ILE A 84 1.13 5.95 2.80
C ILE A 84 -0.03 5.12 2.22
N LEU A 85 -0.48 5.50 1.02
CA LEU A 85 -1.53 4.80 0.30
C LEU A 85 -1.00 3.51 -0.35
N ILE A 86 -1.65 2.38 -0.06
CA ILE A 86 -1.33 1.08 -0.65
C ILE A 86 -2.61 0.46 -1.19
N GLY A 87 -2.54 -0.12 -2.39
CA GLY A 87 -3.59 -0.97 -2.92
C GLY A 87 -3.32 -2.43 -2.60
N LEU A 88 -4.36 -3.17 -2.24
CA LEU A 88 -4.34 -4.63 -2.11
C LEU A 88 -5.42 -5.23 -3.01
N ALA A 89 -5.09 -6.34 -3.66
CA ALA A 89 -6.02 -7.12 -4.45
C ALA A 89 -5.82 -8.62 -4.22
N GLU A 90 -6.91 -9.38 -4.17
CA GLU A 90 -6.96 -10.83 -4.18
C GLU A 90 -7.65 -11.27 -5.46
N GLU A 91 -7.03 -12.18 -6.21
CA GLU A 91 -7.62 -12.81 -7.38
C GLU A 91 -8.61 -13.90 -6.94
N LEU A 92 -9.80 -13.89 -7.52
CA LEU A 92 -10.86 -14.85 -7.27
C LEU A 92 -10.85 -15.89 -8.41
N GLY A 93 -9.91 -16.85 -8.37
CA GLY A 93 -9.80 -17.88 -9.40
C GLY A 93 -8.50 -18.68 -9.35
#